data_AF-A0A7Y2A8C9-F1
#
_entry.id   AF-A0A7Y2A8C9-F1
#
_cell.length_a   1.000
_cell.length_b   1.000
_cell.length_c   1.000
_cell.angle_alpha   90.00
_cell.angle_beta   90.00
_cell.angle_gamma   90.00
#
_symmetry.space_group_name_H-M   'P 1'
#
loop_
_entity.id
_entity.type
_entity.pdbx_description
1 polymer ?
#
loop_
_entity_poly.entity_id
_entity_poly.type
_entity_poly.pdbx_seq_one_letter_code
_entity_poly.pdbx_strand_id
1 'polypeptide(L)'
;YYVCEFVNADFTYRELINDPSIEDRDAILRDFTRFTFQLHENGILFKDHSPGNTLIKRTEQGTDFYLVDLNRMEFKTLSFEERILNFTKLTPKKEMVEIMSDEYAQLIGEPYEKVVALMWGETSAFQERYWRKVRMKEKLFFWRNKK
;
A
#
# COMPACT_ATOMS: atom_id res chain seq x y z
N TYR A 1 5.47 14.77 22.88
CA TYR A 1 4.07 14.57 22.46
C TYR A 1 3.96 14.97 21.00
N TYR A 2 3.24 14.19 20.19
CA TYR A 2 2.91 14.51 18.80
C TYR A 2 1.49 15.08 18.78
N VAL A 3 1.30 16.24 18.15
CA VAL A 3 -0.01 16.89 17.99
C VAL A 3 -0.26 17.02 16.50
N CYS A 4 -1.42 16.58 16.05
CA CYS A 4 -1.84 16.64 14.65
C CYS A 4 -3.32 16.96 14.55
N GLU A 5 -3.75 17.35 13.36
CA GLU A 5 -5.16 17.50 13.05
C GLU A 5 -5.87 16.14 13.14
N PHE A 6 -7.05 16.12 13.78
CA PHE A 6 -7.90 14.95 13.79
C PHE A 6 -8.66 14.85 12.47
N VAL A 7 -8.36 13.82 11.68
CA VAL A 7 -9.06 13.54 10.44
C VAL A 7 -10.21 12.55 10.73
N ASN A 8 -11.45 13.02 10.59
CA ASN A 8 -12.63 12.15 10.61
C ASN A 8 -12.76 11.43 9.26
N ALA A 9 -12.04 10.31 9.12
CA ALA A 9 -12.02 9.48 7.92
C ALA A 9 -13.14 8.42 7.94
N ASP A 10 -13.57 7.99 6.76
CA ASP A 10 -14.62 6.96 6.64
C ASP A 10 -14.07 5.56 6.89
N PHE A 11 -12.85 5.30 6.41
CA PHE A 11 -12.14 4.04 6.62
C PHE A 11 -10.64 4.18 6.37
N THR A 12 -9.90 3.13 6.67
CA THR A 12 -8.48 2.98 6.41
C THR A 12 -8.23 2.13 5.17
N TYR A 13 -7.03 2.20 4.61
CA TYR A 13 -6.63 1.27 3.54
C TYR A 13 -6.70 -0.20 3.99
N ARG A 14 -6.54 -0.48 5.29
CA ARG A 14 -6.75 -1.82 5.86
C ARG A 14 -8.20 -2.29 5.72
N GLU A 15 -9.17 -1.42 5.93
CA GLU A 15 -10.59 -1.75 5.73
C GLU A 15 -10.89 -1.92 4.25
N LEU A 16 -10.32 -1.10 3.36
CA LEU A 16 -10.42 -1.28 1.91
C LEU A 16 -10.01 -2.69 1.45
N ILE A 17 -8.98 -3.27 2.08
CA ILE A 17 -8.53 -4.64 1.80
C ILE A 17 -9.55 -5.67 2.29
N ASN A 18 -10.09 -5.51 3.50
CA ASN A 18 -10.75 -6.60 4.22
C ASN A 18 -12.28 -6.54 4.17
N ASP A 19 -12.87 -5.38 3.93
CA ASP A 19 -14.32 -5.20 3.89
C ASP A 19 -14.86 -5.40 2.47
N PRO A 20 -15.60 -6.50 2.20
CA PRO A 20 -16.18 -6.75 0.89
C PRO A 20 -17.34 -5.80 0.53
N SER A 21 -17.95 -5.12 1.49
CA SER A 21 -19.09 -4.21 1.26
C SER A 21 -18.71 -2.90 0.56
N ILE A 22 -17.41 -2.60 0.46
CA ILE A 22 -16.89 -1.47 -0.31
C ILE A 22 -16.92 -1.83 -1.80
N GLU A 23 -17.98 -1.39 -2.49
CA GLU A 23 -18.25 -1.70 -3.90
C GLU A 23 -17.35 -0.92 -4.88
N ASP A 24 -16.97 0.31 -4.53
CA ASP A 24 -16.15 1.24 -5.33
C ASP A 24 -14.63 1.00 -5.21
N ARG A 25 -14.22 -0.21 -4.81
CA ARG A 25 -12.82 -0.54 -4.50
C ARG A 25 -11.85 -0.27 -5.66
N ASP A 26 -12.23 -0.57 -6.90
CA ASP A 26 -11.37 -0.33 -8.08
C ASP A 26 -11.08 1.18 -8.23
N ALA A 27 -12.13 2.01 -8.22
CA ALA A 27 -12.00 3.46 -8.32
C ALA A 27 -11.10 4.03 -7.21
N ILE A 28 -11.32 3.62 -5.95
CA ILE A 28 -10.49 4.03 -4.82
C ILE A 28 -9.02 3.62 -5.02
N LEU A 29 -8.76 2.42 -5.54
CA LEU A 29 -7.38 1.95 -5.79
C LEU A 29 -6.69 2.75 -6.90
N ARG A 30 -7.42 3.15 -7.95
CA ARG A 30 -6.88 4.01 -9.00
C ARG A 30 -6.60 5.42 -8.49
N ASP A 31 -7.51 6.00 -7.72
CA ASP A 31 -7.32 7.30 -7.08
C ASP A 31 -6.11 7.27 -6.11
N PHE A 32 -5.99 6.21 -5.31
CA PHE A 32 -4.86 6.02 -4.41
C PHE A 32 -3.53 5.86 -5.16
N THR A 33 -3.56 5.15 -6.29
CA THR A 33 -2.38 5.00 -7.15
C THR A 33 -1.93 6.36 -7.70
N ARG A 34 -2.87 7.20 -8.14
CA ARG A 34 -2.59 8.57 -8.60
C ARG A 34 -2.05 9.45 -7.48
N PHE A 35 -2.63 9.35 -6.28
CA PHE A 35 -2.12 10.03 -5.09
C PHE A 35 -0.66 9.61 -4.79
N THR A 36 -0.38 8.31 -4.78
CA THR A 36 0.98 7.80 -4.52
C THR A 36 1.95 8.21 -5.63
N PHE A 37 1.52 8.22 -6.90
CA PHE A 37 2.29 8.75 -8.01
C PHE A 37 2.65 10.23 -7.80
N GLN A 38 1.72 11.07 -7.36
CA GLN A 38 2.01 12.47 -7.04
C GLN A 38 3.05 12.62 -5.93
N LEU A 39 3.05 11.75 -4.91
CA LEU A 39 4.12 11.74 -3.91
C LEU A 39 5.47 11.47 -4.58
N HIS A 40 5.54 10.47 -5.46
CA HIS A 40 6.77 10.13 -6.17
C HIS A 40 7.25 11.25 -7.11
N GLU A 41 6.34 11.94 -7.80
CA GLU A 41 6.66 13.11 -8.64
C GLU A 41 7.23 14.28 -7.81
N ASN A 42 6.76 14.42 -6.57
CA ASN A 42 7.31 15.38 -5.62
C ASN A 42 8.57 14.87 -4.90
N GLY A 43 9.12 13.74 -5.32
CA GLY A 43 10.33 13.17 -4.75
C GLY A 43 10.14 12.63 -3.33
N ILE A 44 8.95 12.14 -3.00
CA ILE A 44 8.62 11.66 -1.66
C ILE A 44 8.51 10.14 -1.68
N LEU A 45 9.35 9.46 -0.90
CA LEU A 45 9.26 8.02 -0.64
C LEU A 45 8.72 7.80 0.78
N PHE A 46 7.54 7.19 0.88
CA PHE A 46 6.93 6.89 2.19
C PHE A 46 7.32 5.50 2.67
N LYS A 47 8.33 5.37 3.54
CA LYS A 47 8.83 4.04 3.95
C LYS A 47 7.83 3.20 4.75
N ASP A 48 6.93 3.89 5.45
CA ASP A 48 5.89 3.28 6.27
C ASP A 48 4.54 3.21 5.52
N HIS A 49 4.58 3.24 4.18
CA HIS A 49 3.42 3.02 3.31
C HIS A 49 2.84 1.63 3.55
N SER A 50 1.77 1.57 4.33
CA SER A 50 1.18 0.34 4.84
C SER A 50 -0.32 0.53 5.05
N PRO A 51 -1.11 -0.55 5.11
CA PRO A 51 -2.57 -0.45 5.16
C PRO A 51 -3.10 0.37 6.35
N GLY A 52 -2.35 0.42 7.45
CA GLY A 52 -2.76 1.16 8.65
C GLY A 52 -2.40 2.64 8.63
N ASN A 53 -1.57 3.08 7.68
CA ASN A 53 -0.99 4.42 7.64
C ASN A 53 -1.60 5.32 6.57
N THR A 54 -2.71 4.88 5.98
CA THR A 54 -3.49 5.66 5.01
C THR A 54 -4.94 5.68 5.46
N LEU A 55 -5.42 6.88 5.76
CA LEU A 55 -6.83 7.17 5.99
C LEU A 55 -7.47 7.56 4.66
N ILE A 56 -8.72 7.13 4.48
CA ILE A 56 -9.50 7.33 3.27
C ILE A 56 -10.77 8.07 3.64
N LYS A 57 -11.03 9.19 2.97
CA LYS A 57 -12.22 10.01 3.16
C LYS A 57 -12.90 10.22 1.83
N ARG A 58 -14.18 9.85 1.74
CA ARG A 58 -15.00 10.12 0.57
C ARG A 58 -15.41 11.59 0.53
N THR A 59 -15.39 12.16 -0.66
CA THR A 59 -15.82 13.54 -0.92
C THR A 59 -16.78 13.57 -2.10
N GLU A 60 -17.44 14.71 -2.34
CA GLU A 60 -18.29 14.89 -3.51
C GLU A 60 -17.52 14.79 -4.84
N GLN A 61 -16.18 14.94 -4.80
CA GLN A 61 -15.30 15.02 -5.97
C GLN A 61 -14.45 13.75 -6.15
N GLY A 62 -14.55 12.76 -5.27
CA GLY A 62 -13.77 11.52 -5.31
C GLY A 62 -13.32 11.08 -3.93
N THR A 63 -12.04 10.73 -3.81
CA THR A 63 -11.46 10.19 -2.57
C THR A 63 -10.23 10.98 -2.14
N ASP A 64 -10.24 11.48 -0.91
CA ASP A 64 -9.08 12.10 -0.27
C ASP A 64 -8.28 11.06 0.52
N PHE A 65 -6.96 11.10 0.40
CA PHE A 65 -6.04 10.23 1.12
C PHE A 65 -5.19 11.03 2.10
N TYR A 66 -5.14 10.58 3.34
CA TYR A 66 -4.32 11.19 4.39
C TYR A 66 -3.31 10.18 4.90
N LEU A 67 -2.03 10.55 4.87
CA LEU A 67 -0.96 9.73 5.42
C LEU A 67 -0.78 10.07 6.90
N VAL A 68 -0.67 9.03 7.72
CA VAL A 68 -0.34 9.13 9.15
C VAL A 68 0.97 8.41 9.43
N ASP A 69 1.58 8.67 10.59
CA ASP A 69 2.92 8.16 10.95
C ASP A 69 3.99 8.57 9.92
N LEU A 70 4.16 9.89 9.74
CA LEU A 70 5.07 10.49 8.77
C LEU A 70 6.56 10.44 9.18
N ASN A 71 6.91 9.65 10.20
CA ASN A 71 8.22 9.68 10.84
C ASN A 71 9.37 9.21 9.91
N ARG A 72 9.08 8.46 8.85
CA ARG A 72 10.10 7.87 7.95
C ARG A 72 9.86 8.17 6.48
N MET A 73 9.62 9.45 6.18
CA MET A 73 9.63 9.97 4.81
C MET A 73 11.08 10.20 4.34
N GLU A 74 11.37 9.84 3.09
CA GLU A 74 12.59 10.29 2.40
C GLU A 74 12.23 11.23 1.27
N PHE A 75 12.98 12.34 1.16
CA PHE A 75 12.83 13.32 0.10
C PHE A 75 14.01 13.19 -0.87
N LYS A 76 13.79 12.60 -2.03
CA LYS A 76 14.80 12.34 -3.06
C LYS A 76 14.15 12.08 -4.42
N THR A 77 14.92 12.08 -5.49
CA THR A 77 14.46 11.50 -6.76
C THR A 77 14.40 9.98 -6.62
N LEU A 78 13.22 9.39 -6.85
CA LEU A 78 13.04 7.94 -6.78
C LEU A 78 13.34 7.28 -8.12
N SER A 79 14.03 6.14 -8.11
CA SER A 79 14.13 5.26 -9.26
C SER A 79 12.79 4.58 -9.59
N PHE A 80 12.69 3.98 -10.79
CA PHE A 80 11.55 3.14 -11.16
C PHE A 80 11.28 2.06 -10.11
N GLU A 81 12.32 1.34 -9.69
CA GLU A 81 12.22 0.27 -8.70
C GLU A 81 11.76 0.80 -7.35
N GLU A 82 12.33 1.91 -6.85
CA GLU A 82 11.93 2.49 -5.57
C GLU A 82 10.45 2.89 -5.55
N ARG A 83 9.96 3.46 -6.66
CA ARG A 83 8.55 3.81 -6.85
C ARG A 83 7.66 2.57 -6.74
N ILE A 84 8.01 1.48 -7.45
CA ILE A 84 7.21 0.24 -7.41
C ILE A 84 7.30 -0.43 -6.03
N LEU A 85 8.47 -0.46 -5.42
CA LEU A 85 8.67 -1.01 -4.09
C LEU A 85 7.89 -0.25 -3.00
N ASN A 86 7.51 1.01 -3.24
CA ASN A 86 6.69 1.75 -2.28
C ASN A 86 5.29 1.12 -2.10
N PHE A 87 4.78 0.35 -3.09
CA PHE A 87 3.48 -0.32 -3.00
C PHE A 87 3.52 -1.69 -2.30
N THR A 88 4.71 -2.29 -2.13
CA THR A 88 4.93 -3.69 -1.73
C THR A 88 4.22 -4.15 -0.43
N LYS A 89 3.96 -3.22 0.51
CA LYS A 89 3.40 -3.56 1.82
C LYS A 89 1.89 -3.32 1.93
N LEU A 90 1.26 -2.78 0.88
CA LEU A 90 -0.11 -2.27 0.93
C LEU A 90 -1.19 -3.35 0.93
N THR A 91 -0.99 -4.47 0.27
CA THR A 91 -2.05 -5.48 0.18
C THR A 91 -1.48 -6.88 -0.03
N PRO A 92 -2.10 -7.92 0.57
CA PRO A 92 -1.77 -9.29 0.25
C PRO A 92 -2.45 -9.78 -1.05
N LYS A 93 -3.40 -9.03 -1.60
CA LYS A 93 -4.30 -9.48 -2.67
C LYS A 93 -3.76 -9.14 -4.06
N LYS A 94 -3.59 -10.16 -4.91
CA LYS A 94 -3.09 -10.01 -6.28
C LYS A 94 -3.99 -9.11 -7.15
N GLU A 95 -5.30 -9.26 -7.04
CA GLU A 95 -6.29 -8.44 -7.77
C GLU A 95 -6.11 -6.93 -7.53
N MET A 96 -5.81 -6.53 -6.29
CA MET A 96 -5.57 -5.11 -5.97
C MET A 96 -4.23 -4.63 -6.54
N VAL A 97 -3.21 -5.50 -6.55
CA VAL A 97 -1.92 -5.20 -7.17
C VAL A 97 -2.05 -5.03 -8.68
N GLU A 98 -2.89 -5.83 -9.34
CA GLU A 98 -3.16 -5.71 -10.78
C GLU A 98 -3.80 -4.36 -11.12
N ILE A 99 -4.81 -3.92 -10.36
CA ILE A 99 -5.46 -2.60 -10.55
C ILE A 99 -4.45 -1.45 -10.37
N MET A 100 -3.68 -1.48 -9.27
CA MET A 100 -2.67 -0.44 -9.02
C MET A 100 -1.56 -0.46 -10.08
N SER A 101 -1.15 -1.65 -10.54
CA SER A 101 -0.10 -1.77 -11.57
C SER A 101 -0.56 -1.25 -12.93
N ASP A 102 -1.80 -1.52 -13.31
CA ASP A 102 -2.41 -1.01 -14.55
C ASP A 102 -2.43 0.52 -14.55
N GLU A 103 -2.97 1.11 -13.49
CA GLU A 103 -3.03 2.57 -13.35
C GLU A 103 -1.63 3.21 -13.31
N TYR A 104 -0.71 2.64 -12.53
CA TYR A 104 0.62 3.18 -12.35
C TYR A 104 1.46 3.09 -13.64
N ALA A 105 1.31 2.00 -14.40
CA ALA A 105 1.99 1.80 -15.69
C ALA A 105 1.61 2.91 -16.69
N GLN A 106 0.33 3.28 -16.76
CA GLN A 106 -0.15 4.36 -17.61
C GLN A 106 0.45 5.71 -17.21
N LEU A 107 0.52 6.00 -15.90
CA LEU A 107 1.04 7.27 -15.38
C LEU A 107 2.53 7.47 -15.69
N ILE A 108 3.33 6.40 -15.65
CA ILE A 108 4.78 6.46 -15.90
C ILE A 108 5.17 6.13 -17.35
N GLY A 109 4.21 5.74 -18.20
CA GLY A 109 4.47 5.36 -19.59
C GLY A 109 5.28 4.06 -19.75
N GLU A 110 5.12 3.09 -18.84
CA GLU A 110 5.81 1.80 -18.88
C GLU A 110 4.84 0.66 -19.22
N PRO A 111 5.32 -0.48 -19.76
CA PRO A 111 4.46 -1.63 -20.02
C PRO A 111 3.85 -2.19 -18.74
N TYR A 112 2.55 -2.48 -18.77
CA TYR A 112 1.82 -3.08 -17.65
C TYR A 112 2.49 -4.35 -17.12
N GLU A 113 2.92 -5.24 -18.02
CA GLU A 113 3.53 -6.53 -17.69
C GLU A 113 4.82 -6.34 -16.87
N LYS A 114 5.59 -5.29 -17.16
CA LYS A 114 6.82 -4.96 -16.43
C LYS A 114 6.49 -4.50 -15.01
N VAL A 115 5.49 -3.62 -14.87
CA VAL A 115 5.07 -3.05 -13.58
C VAL A 115 4.46 -4.12 -12.69
N VAL A 116 3.50 -4.89 -13.21
CA VAL A 116 2.80 -5.91 -12.41
C VAL A 116 3.73 -7.05 -12.01
N ALA A 117 4.66 -7.47 -12.87
CA ALA A 117 5.62 -8.50 -12.53
C ALA A 117 6.51 -8.08 -11.36
N LEU A 118 7.00 -6.83 -11.37
CA LEU A 118 7.83 -6.31 -10.30
C LEU A 118 7.01 -6.08 -9.02
N MET A 119 5.88 -5.40 -9.10
CA MET A 119 5.05 -5.07 -7.94
C MET A 119 4.52 -6.33 -7.25
N TRP A 120 4.01 -7.30 -8.01
CA TRP A 120 3.54 -8.56 -7.46
C TRP A 120 4.68 -9.45 -6.96
N GLY A 121 5.81 -9.47 -7.66
CA GLY A 121 7.01 -10.21 -7.24
C GLY A 121 7.48 -9.77 -5.86
N GLU A 122 7.63 -8.46 -5.65
CA GLU A 122 8.05 -7.89 -4.37
C GLU A 122 7.00 -8.07 -3.27
N THR A 123 5.73 -7.85 -3.60
CA THR A 123 4.60 -8.05 -2.68
C THR A 123 4.53 -9.51 -2.20
N SER A 124 4.66 -10.47 -3.12
CA SER A 124 4.67 -11.91 -2.81
C SER A 124 5.89 -12.30 -1.97
N ALA A 125 7.07 -11.80 -2.33
CA ALA A 125 8.29 -12.05 -1.58
C ALA A 125 8.21 -11.49 -0.15
N PHE A 126 7.62 -10.30 0.03
CA PHE A 126 7.35 -9.71 1.33
C PHE A 126 6.43 -10.59 2.19
N GLN A 127 5.32 -11.06 1.61
CA GLN A 127 4.40 -11.98 2.29
C GLN A 127 5.06 -13.30 2.67
N GLU A 128 5.83 -13.91 1.77
CA GLU A 128 6.51 -15.18 2.03
C GLU A 128 7.55 -15.05 3.14
N ARG A 129 8.28 -13.91 3.23
CA ARG A 129 9.17 -13.64 4.37
C ARG A 129 8.42 -13.59 5.69
N TYR A 130 7.21 -13.01 5.72
CA TYR A 130 6.36 -13.02 6.91
C TYR A 130 5.93 -14.44 7.28
N TRP A 131 5.36 -15.18 6.34
CA TRP A 131 4.86 -16.55 6.59
C TRP A 131 5.96 -17.53 6.96
N ARG A 132 7.16 -17.39 6.38
CA ARG A 132 8.33 -18.17 6.79
C ARG A 132 8.67 -17.95 8.26
N LYS A 133 8.66 -16.71 8.74
CA LYS A 133 8.89 -16.40 10.16
C LYS A 133 7.80 -16.99 11.04
N VAL A 134 6.54 -16.93 10.63
CA VAL A 134 5.42 -17.56 11.35
C VAL A 134 5.63 -19.07 11.45
N ARG A 135 5.86 -19.76 10.33
CA ARG A 135 6.10 -21.22 10.28
C ARG A 135 7.31 -21.64 11.13
N MET A 136 8.39 -20.85 11.12
CA MET A 136 9.55 -21.12 11.98
C MET A 136 9.20 -21.01 13.46
N LYS A 137 8.44 -19.99 13.87
CA LYS A 137 8.01 -19.83 15.27
C LYS A 137 7.08 -20.97 15.70
N GLU A 138 6.18 -21.41 14.84
CA GLU A 138 5.29 -22.54 15.13
C GLU A 138 6.07 -23.85 15.35
N LYS A 139 7.11 -24.10 14.55
CA LYS A 139 8.00 -25.25 14.74
C LYS A 139 8.83 -25.14 16.03
N LEU A 140 9.40 -23.97 16.29
CA LEU A 140 10.30 -23.74 17.43
C LEU A 140 9.57 -23.64 18.76
N PHE A 141 8.32 -23.23 18.78
CA PHE A 141 7.53 -23.03 20.00
C PHE A 141 6.26 -23.88 20.00
N PHE A 142 6.34 -25.09 19.43
CA PHE A 142 5.19 -26.01 19.30
C PHE A 142 4.49 -26.32 20.64
N TRP A 143 5.23 -26.22 21.76
CA TRP A 143 4.72 -26.44 23.12
C TRP A 143 4.03 -25.21 23.74
N ARG A 144 4.17 -24.01 23.16
CA ARG A 144 3.41 -22.84 23.63
C ARG A 144 2.00 -22.92 23.06
N ASN A 145 1.02 -23.17 23.92
CA ASN A 145 -0.40 -23.06 23.56
C ASN A 145 -0.65 -21.70 22.89
N LYS A 146 -1.31 -21.72 21.74
CA LYS A 146 -1.82 -20.51 21.09
C LYS A 146 -2.90 -19.94 22.03
N LYS A 147 -2.61 -18.80 22.68
CA LYS A 147 -3.62 -18.00 23.39
C LYS A 147 -4.49 -17.27 22.38
#